data_AF-A0A2E8GGX7-F1
#
_entry.id   AF-A0A2E8GGX7-F1
#
_cell.length_a   1.000
_cell.length_b   1.000
_cell.length_c   1.000
_cell.angle_alpha   90.00
_cell.angle_beta   90.00
_cell.angle_gamma   90.00
#
_symmetry.space_group_name_H-M   'P 1'
#
loop_
_entity.id
_entity.type
_entity.pdbx_description
1 polymer ?
#
loop_
_entity_poly.entity_id
_entity_poly.type
_entity_poly.pdbx_seq_one_letter_code
_entity_poly.pdbx_strand_id
1 'polypeptide(L)'
;INSFGYRGVEGGYQNHIENVASTIPDELQPALKGVTFVNGCHPWATKVIGKCAFGTFDAEGWDHDETTGHPWANTIWISSEAAKSDHLHDVLLHEAGHAFAANLLAGCHFMDNSVDSVLDLLLADFAHDQANPAELLADAFALNFSPRGEDAYTFYLDKFDFKISPQLMTRLGAAIWLCSKSVQ
;
A
#
# COMPACT_ATOMS: atom_id res chain seq x y z
N ILE A 1 19.99 18.36 12.01
CA ILE A 1 18.96 17.49 11.40
C ILE A 1 18.33 18.34 10.30
N ASN A 2 18.72 18.10 9.05
CA ASN A 2 18.27 18.93 7.93
C ASN A 2 16.83 18.58 7.62
N SER A 3 15.91 19.49 7.97
CA SER A 3 14.50 19.41 7.57
C SER A 3 14.41 19.70 6.07
N PHE A 4 14.36 18.65 5.25
CA PHE A 4 13.73 18.79 3.95
C PHE A 4 12.23 18.97 4.21
N GLY A 5 11.72 20.12 3.79
CA GLY A 5 10.40 20.60 4.15
C GLY A 5 9.31 19.73 3.54
N TYR A 6 8.63 18.99 4.41
CA TYR A 6 7.31 18.41 4.15
C TYR A 6 6.37 18.94 5.23
N ARG A 7 5.42 19.81 4.86
CA ARG A 7 4.35 20.22 5.78
C ARG A 7 3.51 18.97 6.07
N GLY A 8 3.68 18.37 7.24
CA GLY A 8 2.99 17.13 7.60
C GLY A 8 3.85 16.11 8.34
N VAL A 9 5.17 16.31 8.46
CA VAL A 9 6.03 15.45 9.30
C VAL A 9 5.66 15.70 10.76
N GLU A 10 4.86 14.80 11.33
CA GLU A 10 4.57 14.79 12.76
C GLU A 10 5.85 14.51 13.57
N GLY A 11 6.79 13.77 12.96
CA GLY A 11 8.14 13.54 13.48
C GLY A 11 8.17 12.61 14.70
N GLY A 12 9.34 12.03 14.96
CA GLY A 12 9.61 11.25 16.17
C GLY A 12 9.45 9.74 16.05
N TYR A 13 8.79 9.23 15.00
CA TYR A 13 8.64 7.78 14.76
C TYR A 13 9.30 7.30 13.45
N GLN A 14 9.99 8.18 12.71
CA GLN A 14 10.64 7.83 11.44
C GLN A 14 11.49 6.56 11.53
N ASN A 15 12.44 6.51 12.48
CA ASN A 15 13.30 5.33 12.66
C ASN A 15 12.48 4.07 13.02
N HIS A 16 11.37 4.21 13.76
CA HIS A 16 10.54 3.06 14.10
C HIS A 16 9.82 2.52 12.86
N ILE A 17 9.24 3.41 12.06
CA ILE A 17 8.58 3.08 10.79
C ILE A 17 9.58 2.42 9.84
N GLU A 18 10.77 2.99 9.65
CA GLU A 18 11.81 2.41 8.80
C GLU A 18 12.28 1.04 9.29
N ASN A 19 12.42 0.85 10.61
CA ASN A 19 12.79 -0.44 11.18
C ASN A 19 11.70 -1.50 10.93
N VAL A 20 10.42 -1.17 11.06
CA VAL A 20 9.34 -2.11 10.75
C VAL A 20 9.19 -2.33 9.25
N ALA A 21 9.38 -1.29 8.43
CA ALA A 21 9.38 -1.42 6.97
C ALA A 21 10.50 -2.36 6.48
N SER A 22 11.63 -2.42 7.20
CA SER A 22 12.72 -3.36 6.89
C SER A 22 12.35 -4.84 7.10
N THR A 23 11.21 -5.14 7.76
CA THR A 23 10.68 -6.49 7.92
C THR A 23 9.60 -6.85 6.90
N ILE A 24 9.28 -5.96 5.96
CA ILE A 24 8.38 -6.28 4.86
C ILE A 24 8.98 -7.46 4.06
N PRO A 25 8.19 -8.51 3.74
CA PRO A 25 8.70 -9.70 3.07
C PRO A 25 9.42 -9.42 1.74
N ASP A 26 10.44 -10.22 1.46
CA ASP A 26 11.32 -10.10 0.28
C ASP A 26 10.53 -10.11 -1.04
N GLU A 27 9.39 -10.81 -1.08
CA GLU A 27 8.50 -10.87 -2.23
C GLU A 27 7.94 -9.49 -2.62
N LEU A 28 7.76 -8.58 -1.66
CA LEU A 28 7.23 -7.23 -1.88
C LEU A 28 8.33 -6.18 -2.08
N GLN A 29 9.57 -6.46 -1.69
CA GLN A 29 10.69 -5.53 -1.80
C GLN A 29 10.93 -4.94 -3.20
N PRO A 30 10.75 -5.70 -4.32
CA PRO A 30 10.92 -5.12 -5.66
C PRO A 30 9.99 -3.92 -5.93
N ALA A 31 8.77 -3.93 -5.38
CA ALA A 31 7.82 -2.83 -5.52
C ALA A 31 8.18 -1.59 -4.69
N LEU A 32 8.96 -1.79 -3.62
CA LEU A 32 9.38 -0.73 -2.71
C LEU A 32 10.68 -0.05 -3.15
N LYS A 33 11.28 -0.49 -4.26
CA LYS A 33 12.50 0.12 -4.79
C LYS A 33 12.24 1.59 -5.15
N GLY A 34 12.96 2.50 -4.47
CA GLY A 34 12.79 3.94 -4.66
C GLY A 34 11.58 4.53 -3.94
N VAL A 35 10.85 3.74 -3.15
CA VAL A 35 9.83 4.25 -2.24
C VAL A 35 10.49 4.87 -1.02
N THR A 36 10.03 6.06 -0.62
CA THR A 36 10.45 6.69 0.64
C THR A 36 9.34 6.59 1.68
N PHE A 37 9.67 6.09 2.87
CA PHE A 37 8.75 6.10 4.01
C PHE A 37 8.80 7.44 4.73
N VAL A 38 7.65 8.01 5.07
CA VAL A 38 7.53 9.32 5.70
C VAL A 38 6.66 9.21 6.94
N ASN A 39 7.20 9.58 8.10
CA ASN A 39 6.39 9.73 9.31
C ASN A 39 5.63 11.05 9.27
N GLY A 40 4.35 11.00 8.92
CA GLY A 40 3.52 12.19 8.84
C GLY A 40 2.15 11.97 8.21
N CYS A 41 1.40 13.06 8.12
CA CYS A 41 0.12 13.11 7.44
C CYS A 41 0.30 13.52 5.98
N HIS A 42 -0.14 12.67 5.07
CA HIS A 42 -0.13 13.00 3.65
C HIS A 42 -1.03 14.24 3.39
N PRO A 43 -0.55 15.29 2.71
CA PRO A 43 -1.25 16.57 2.58
C PRO A 43 -2.60 16.46 1.86
N TRP A 44 -2.63 15.79 0.70
CA TRP A 44 -3.86 15.61 -0.08
C TRP A 44 -4.88 14.69 0.61
N ALA A 45 -4.49 13.49 1.03
CA ALA A 45 -5.37 12.57 1.76
C ALA A 45 -5.97 13.21 3.03
N THR A 46 -5.19 14.01 3.77
CA THR A 46 -5.69 14.74 4.94
C THR A 46 -6.77 15.74 4.58
N LYS A 47 -6.63 16.47 3.46
CA LYS A 47 -7.65 17.38 2.94
C LYS A 47 -8.93 16.62 2.53
N VAL A 48 -8.79 15.50 1.82
CA VAL A 48 -9.93 14.72 1.31
C VAL A 48 -10.70 14.03 2.43
N ILE A 49 -9.99 13.42 3.38
CA ILE A 49 -10.59 12.63 4.48
C ILE A 49 -10.96 13.51 5.68
N GLY A 50 -10.36 14.70 5.79
CA GLY A 50 -10.57 15.64 6.91
C GLY A 50 -9.80 15.29 8.19
N LYS A 51 -8.95 14.27 8.13
CA LYS A 51 -8.07 13.82 9.23
C LYS A 51 -6.85 13.09 8.67
N CYS A 52 -5.83 12.92 9.51
CA CYS A 52 -4.66 12.11 9.18
C CYS A 52 -5.05 10.63 9.02
N ALA A 53 -4.74 10.03 7.87
CA ALA A 53 -4.93 8.60 7.67
C ALA A 53 -3.86 7.79 8.43
N PHE A 54 -4.08 6.49 8.63
CA PHE A 54 -3.06 5.61 9.21
C PHE A 54 -1.88 5.44 8.26
N GLY A 55 -2.18 5.14 7.01
CA GLY A 55 -1.23 5.06 5.91
C GLY A 55 -1.74 5.79 4.66
N THR A 56 -0.83 6.16 3.77
CA THR A 56 -1.13 6.59 2.40
C THR A 56 0.07 6.34 1.52
N PHE A 57 -0.05 5.45 0.54
CA PHE A 57 0.84 5.40 -0.61
C PHE A 57 0.48 6.50 -1.61
N ASP A 58 1.48 7.26 -2.03
CA ASP A 58 1.35 8.33 -3.01
C ASP A 58 2.30 8.08 -4.18
N ALA A 59 1.77 7.51 -5.26
CA ALA A 59 2.53 7.28 -6.48
C ALA A 59 2.87 8.58 -7.21
N GLU A 60 1.97 9.57 -7.15
CA GLU A 60 1.97 10.73 -8.04
C GLU A 60 2.58 11.99 -7.41
N GLY A 61 2.78 12.02 -6.10
CA GLY A 61 3.31 13.19 -5.42
C GLY A 61 2.23 14.25 -5.26
N TRP A 62 1.05 13.90 -4.73
CA TRP A 62 -0.07 14.82 -4.54
C TRP A 62 0.18 15.83 -3.42
N ASP A 63 -0.18 17.10 -3.63
CA ASP A 63 -0.20 18.14 -2.59
C ASP A 63 -1.64 18.58 -2.24
N HIS A 64 -1.79 19.33 -1.15
CA HIS A 64 -3.05 19.88 -0.64
C HIS A 64 -3.79 20.77 -1.65
N ASP A 65 -3.08 21.32 -2.63
CA ASP A 65 -3.64 22.16 -3.70
C ASP A 65 -4.07 21.37 -4.95
N GLU A 66 -4.11 20.03 -4.86
CA GLU A 66 -4.49 19.12 -5.96
C GLU A 66 -3.49 19.07 -7.12
N THR A 67 -2.25 19.53 -6.91
CA THR A 67 -1.18 19.35 -7.88
C THR A 67 -0.41 18.04 -7.65
N THR A 68 0.18 17.47 -8.72
CA THR A 68 1.00 16.25 -8.72
C THR A 68 2.40 16.50 -9.26
N GLY A 69 3.27 15.49 -9.18
CA GLY A 69 4.65 15.53 -9.69
C GLY A 69 5.65 16.15 -8.72
N HIS A 70 5.28 16.26 -7.43
CA HIS A 70 6.16 16.82 -6.41
C HIS A 70 7.29 15.86 -6.03
N PRO A 71 8.37 16.35 -5.38
CA PRO A 71 9.52 15.51 -4.99
C PRO A 71 9.21 14.32 -4.07
N TRP A 72 8.00 14.24 -3.51
CA TRP A 72 7.50 13.13 -2.69
C TRP A 72 6.61 12.15 -3.46
N ALA A 73 6.61 12.18 -4.79
CA ALA A 73 6.07 11.07 -5.54
C ALA A 73 6.75 9.75 -5.14
N ASN A 74 6.00 8.67 -5.22
CA ASN A 74 6.39 7.33 -4.79
C ASN A 74 6.80 7.27 -3.30
N THR A 75 5.94 7.77 -2.41
CA THR A 75 6.16 7.70 -0.95
C THR A 75 5.07 6.94 -0.22
N ILE A 76 5.42 6.36 0.92
CA ILE A 76 4.46 5.78 1.88
C ILE A 76 4.47 6.65 3.13
N TRP A 77 3.35 7.31 3.39
CA TRP A 77 3.16 8.17 4.56
C TRP A 77 2.49 7.37 5.67
N ILE A 78 3.07 7.41 6.86
CA ILE A 78 2.57 6.73 8.04
C ILE A 78 2.39 7.74 9.17
N SER A 79 1.18 7.87 9.68
CA SER A 79 0.91 8.77 10.80
C SER A 79 1.57 8.29 12.08
N SER A 80 1.82 9.20 13.01
CA SER A 80 2.33 8.83 14.33
C SER A 80 1.28 8.04 15.12
N GLU A 81 -0.01 8.20 14.82
CA GLU A 81 -1.07 7.37 15.41
C GLU A 81 -0.89 5.90 15.02
N ALA A 82 -0.73 5.61 13.72
CA ALA A 82 -0.42 4.26 13.25
C ALA A 82 0.89 3.75 13.87
N ALA A 83 1.94 4.58 13.92
CA ALA A 83 3.24 4.20 14.49
C ALA A 83 3.22 3.90 16.00
N LYS A 84 2.22 4.40 16.74
CA LYS A 84 2.01 4.09 18.17
C LYS A 84 1.10 2.89 18.38
N SER A 85 0.33 2.50 17.37
CA SER A 85 -0.60 1.38 17.43
C SER A 85 0.11 0.03 17.30
N ASP A 86 -0.59 -1.04 17.65
CA ASP A 86 -0.19 -2.42 17.35
C ASP A 86 -0.46 -2.83 15.89
N HIS A 87 -0.96 -1.92 15.06
CA HIS A 87 -1.31 -2.15 13.65
C HIS A 87 -0.24 -1.68 12.67
N LEU A 88 0.86 -1.04 13.13
CA LEU A 88 1.86 -0.44 12.25
C LEU A 88 2.35 -1.40 11.15
N HIS A 89 2.64 -2.65 11.49
CA HIS A 89 3.11 -3.63 10.53
C HIS A 89 2.07 -3.92 9.44
N ASP A 90 0.81 -4.11 9.83
CA ASP A 90 -0.28 -4.41 8.89
C ASP A 90 -0.61 -3.20 8.02
N VAL A 91 -0.56 -1.98 8.57
CA VAL A 91 -0.68 -0.72 7.80
C VAL A 91 0.45 -0.61 6.77
N LEU A 92 1.70 -0.92 7.14
CA LEU A 92 2.81 -0.91 6.21
C LEU A 92 2.63 -1.94 5.08
N LEU A 93 2.12 -3.14 5.38
CA LEU A 93 1.81 -4.14 4.37
C LEU A 93 0.67 -3.71 3.44
N HIS A 94 -0.36 -3.05 3.98
CA HIS A 94 -1.44 -2.45 3.20
C HIS A 94 -0.88 -1.43 2.20
N GLU A 95 -0.10 -0.45 2.66
CA GLU A 95 0.48 0.57 1.76
C GLU A 95 1.51 -0.02 0.79
N ALA A 96 2.25 -1.04 1.22
CA ALA A 96 3.12 -1.80 0.32
C ALA A 96 2.33 -2.55 -0.76
N GLY A 97 1.10 -2.99 -0.47
CA GLY A 97 0.17 -3.56 -1.44
C GLY A 97 -0.22 -2.55 -2.52
N HIS A 98 -0.52 -1.30 -2.14
CA HIS A 98 -0.75 -0.21 -3.11
C HIS A 98 0.50 0.07 -3.96
N ALA A 99 1.67 0.12 -3.34
CA ALA A 99 2.93 0.28 -4.07
C ALA A 99 3.18 -0.90 -5.04
N PHE A 100 2.88 -2.13 -4.63
CA PHE A 100 3.00 -3.32 -5.47
C PHE A 100 2.04 -3.28 -6.66
N ALA A 101 0.80 -2.86 -6.43
CA ALA A 101 -0.18 -2.66 -7.48
C ALA A 101 0.30 -1.65 -8.53
N ALA A 102 0.72 -0.46 -8.09
CA ALA A 102 1.16 0.60 -8.98
C ALA A 102 2.49 0.31 -9.69
N ASN A 103 3.49 -0.15 -8.94
CA ASN A 103 4.86 -0.24 -9.45
C ASN A 103 5.11 -1.55 -10.23
N LEU A 104 4.35 -2.62 -9.96
CA LEU A 104 4.56 -3.92 -10.59
C LEU A 104 3.33 -4.43 -11.34
N LEU A 105 2.16 -4.54 -10.67
CA LEU A 105 1.01 -5.21 -11.28
C LEU A 105 0.46 -4.46 -12.50
N ALA A 106 0.47 -3.12 -12.49
CA ALA A 106 -0.03 -2.29 -13.58
C ALA A 106 0.74 -2.50 -14.90
N GLY A 107 2.03 -2.85 -14.84
CA GLY A 107 2.86 -3.14 -16.01
C GLY A 107 3.01 -4.63 -16.32
N CYS A 108 2.51 -5.51 -15.45
CA CYS A 108 2.65 -6.96 -15.55
C CYS A 108 1.46 -7.56 -16.32
N HIS A 109 1.72 -8.56 -17.16
CA HIS A 109 0.71 -9.18 -18.02
C HIS A 109 0.83 -10.71 -18.00
N PHE A 110 -0.30 -11.41 -18.09
CA PHE A 110 -0.29 -12.88 -18.24
C PHE A 110 -0.05 -13.24 -19.71
N MET A 111 1.18 -13.65 -20.04
CA MET A 111 1.68 -13.90 -21.40
C MET A 111 1.71 -12.66 -22.30
N ASP A 112 2.56 -12.71 -23.34
CA ASP A 112 3.06 -11.55 -24.10
C ASP A 112 2.01 -10.84 -25.01
N ASN A 113 0.71 -11.10 -24.84
CA ASN A 113 -0.37 -10.53 -25.66
C ASN A 113 -1.68 -10.28 -24.89
N SER A 114 -1.69 -10.22 -23.54
CA SER A 114 -2.93 -9.86 -22.82
C SER A 114 -3.21 -8.36 -22.91
N VAL A 115 -4.47 -8.00 -23.15
CA VAL A 115 -4.93 -6.60 -23.18
C VAL A 115 -4.99 -6.02 -21.77
N ASP A 116 -5.37 -6.86 -20.80
CA ASP A 116 -5.52 -6.47 -19.41
C ASP A 116 -4.23 -6.76 -18.64
N SER A 117 -3.85 -5.84 -17.76
CA SER A 117 -2.76 -6.03 -16.81
C SER A 117 -3.18 -7.02 -15.71
N VAL A 118 -2.20 -7.57 -14.98
CA VAL A 118 -2.48 -8.38 -13.78
C VAL A 118 -3.25 -7.55 -12.75
N LEU A 119 -2.98 -6.24 -12.66
CA LEU A 119 -3.73 -5.34 -11.79
C LEU A 119 -5.22 -5.30 -12.17
N ASP A 120 -5.54 -5.08 -13.44
CA ASP A 120 -6.93 -4.96 -13.90
C ASP A 120 -7.73 -6.23 -13.59
N LEU A 121 -7.10 -7.40 -13.80
CA LEU A 121 -7.71 -8.69 -13.50
C LEU A 121 -7.94 -8.90 -12.01
N LEU A 122 -7.00 -8.48 -11.16
CA LEU A 122 -7.18 -8.56 -9.71
C LEU A 122 -8.24 -7.56 -9.22
N LEU A 123 -8.25 -6.33 -9.70
CA LEU A 123 -9.28 -5.34 -9.34
C LEU A 123 -10.69 -5.84 -9.71
N ALA A 124 -10.82 -6.57 -10.82
CA ALA A 124 -12.08 -7.21 -11.18
C ALA A 124 -12.48 -8.32 -10.20
N ASP A 125 -11.53 -9.12 -9.69
CA ASP A 125 -11.80 -10.14 -8.68
C ASP A 125 -12.17 -9.54 -7.30
N PHE A 126 -11.67 -8.34 -7.00
CA PHE A 126 -11.97 -7.58 -5.78
C PHE A 126 -13.12 -6.57 -5.96
N ALA A 127 -13.88 -6.65 -7.05
CA ALA A 127 -15.00 -5.76 -7.31
C ALA A 127 -16.05 -5.85 -6.20
N HIS A 128 -16.51 -4.70 -5.73
CA HIS A 128 -17.52 -4.59 -4.67
C HIS A 128 -18.39 -3.35 -4.88
N ASP A 129 -19.68 -3.44 -4.55
CA ASP A 129 -20.66 -2.39 -4.85
C ASP A 129 -20.40 -1.06 -4.10
N GLN A 130 -19.70 -1.13 -2.97
CA GLN A 130 -19.49 0.02 -2.08
C GLN A 130 -18.03 0.32 -1.75
N ALA A 131 -17.14 -0.65 -1.97
CA ALA A 131 -15.74 -0.54 -1.58
C ALA A 131 -14.89 -0.27 -2.81
N ASN A 132 -13.83 0.52 -2.63
CA ASN A 132 -12.82 0.64 -3.67
C ASN A 132 -12.04 -0.69 -3.78
N PRO A 133 -12.03 -1.36 -4.95
CA PRO A 133 -11.34 -2.65 -5.10
C PRO A 133 -9.84 -2.56 -4.81
N ALA A 134 -9.21 -1.40 -5.05
CA ALA A 134 -7.79 -1.21 -4.73
C ALA A 134 -7.51 -1.29 -3.22
N GLU A 135 -8.42 -0.78 -2.39
CA GLU A 135 -8.29 -0.83 -0.93
C GLU A 135 -8.54 -2.25 -0.38
N LEU A 136 -9.49 -2.98 -0.97
CA LEU A 136 -9.72 -4.39 -0.63
C LEU A 136 -8.52 -5.26 -1.04
N LEU A 137 -7.93 -4.98 -2.21
CA LEU A 137 -6.71 -5.64 -2.67
C LEU A 137 -5.54 -5.34 -1.72
N ALA A 138 -5.35 -4.09 -1.30
CA ALA A 138 -4.30 -3.71 -0.35
C ALA A 138 -4.44 -4.40 1.01
N ASP A 139 -5.65 -4.51 1.55
CA ASP A 139 -5.91 -5.32 2.75
C ASP A 139 -5.63 -6.81 2.52
N ALA A 140 -5.86 -7.34 1.32
CA ALA A 140 -5.50 -8.72 1.00
C ALA A 140 -3.99 -8.94 1.06
N PHE A 141 -3.16 -7.96 0.68
CA PHE A 141 -1.72 -8.00 0.91
C PHE A 141 -1.40 -8.03 2.41
N ALA A 142 -2.03 -7.16 3.21
CA ALA A 142 -1.86 -7.18 4.67
C ALA A 142 -2.22 -8.54 5.27
N LEU A 143 -3.36 -9.11 4.89
CA LEU A 143 -3.81 -10.43 5.35
C LEU A 143 -2.85 -11.56 4.93
N ASN A 144 -2.33 -11.52 3.70
CA ASN A 144 -1.48 -12.58 3.14
C ASN A 144 -0.08 -12.62 3.78
N PHE A 145 0.45 -11.46 4.17
CA PHE A 145 1.84 -11.35 4.65
C PHE A 145 1.96 -11.03 6.14
N SER A 146 0.87 -10.66 6.81
CA SER A 146 0.94 -10.38 8.24
C SER A 146 1.24 -11.67 9.03
N PRO A 147 2.21 -11.65 9.96
CA PRO A 147 2.42 -12.78 10.86
C PRO A 147 1.25 -13.01 11.82
N ARG A 148 0.29 -12.07 11.90
CA ARG A 148 -0.95 -12.21 12.67
C ARG A 148 -1.98 -13.10 11.97
N GLY A 149 -1.80 -13.42 10.69
CA GLY A 149 -2.75 -14.23 9.92
C GLY A 149 -4.14 -13.61 9.93
N GLU A 150 -5.17 -14.40 10.30
CA GLU A 150 -6.57 -13.94 10.36
C GLU A 150 -6.81 -12.77 11.33
N ASP A 151 -5.91 -12.54 12.29
CA ASP A 151 -5.99 -11.42 13.22
C ASP A 151 -5.33 -10.13 12.67
N ALA A 152 -4.89 -10.10 11.41
CA ALA A 152 -4.31 -8.91 10.78
C ALA A 152 -5.29 -7.74 10.72
N TYR A 153 -4.80 -6.52 10.92
CA TYR A 153 -5.63 -5.32 10.75
C TYR A 153 -5.96 -5.09 9.28
N THR A 154 -7.25 -5.22 8.91
CA THR A 154 -7.75 -5.07 7.53
C THR A 154 -8.98 -4.19 7.48
N PHE A 155 -8.76 -2.87 7.53
CA PHE A 155 -9.83 -1.88 7.74
C PHE A 155 -10.97 -1.98 6.72
N TYR A 156 -10.66 -2.16 5.45
CA TYR A 156 -11.64 -2.20 4.35
C TYR A 156 -12.32 -3.55 4.25
N LEU A 157 -11.61 -4.67 4.42
CA LEU A 157 -12.24 -6.00 4.50
C LEU A 157 -13.25 -6.06 5.64
N ASP A 158 -12.88 -5.57 6.83
CA ASP A 158 -13.76 -5.54 7.99
C ASP A 158 -14.94 -4.58 7.81
N LYS A 159 -14.67 -3.35 7.33
CA LYS A 159 -15.70 -2.32 7.15
C LYS A 159 -16.77 -2.71 6.13
N PHE A 160 -16.39 -3.42 5.09
CA PHE A 160 -17.30 -3.83 4.01
C PHE A 160 -17.72 -5.30 4.10
N ASP A 161 -17.35 -6.00 5.18
CA ASP A 161 -17.57 -7.44 5.38
C ASP A 161 -17.17 -8.29 4.16
N PHE A 162 -16.09 -7.90 3.48
CA PHE A 162 -15.60 -8.59 2.31
C PHE A 162 -14.78 -9.82 2.72
N LYS A 163 -15.22 -11.01 2.33
CA LYS A 163 -14.49 -12.27 2.61
C LYS A 163 -13.67 -12.69 1.41
N ILE A 164 -12.37 -12.81 1.61
CA ILE A 164 -11.46 -13.31 0.58
C ILE A 164 -11.59 -14.83 0.52
N SER A 165 -12.00 -15.35 -0.64
CA SER A 165 -12.03 -16.79 -0.86
C SER A 165 -10.62 -17.38 -0.97
N PRO A 166 -10.42 -18.68 -0.64
CA PRO A 166 -9.13 -19.34 -0.83
C PRO A 166 -8.62 -19.27 -2.29
N GLN A 167 -9.54 -19.30 -3.26
CA GLN A 167 -9.21 -19.16 -4.68
C GLN A 167 -8.68 -17.76 -4.99
N LEU A 168 -9.31 -16.72 -4.43
CA LEU A 168 -8.86 -15.34 -4.60
C LEU A 168 -7.49 -15.12 -3.97
N MET A 169 -7.25 -15.66 -2.76
CA MET A 169 -5.95 -15.60 -2.11
C MET A 169 -4.86 -16.34 -2.91
N THR A 170 -5.20 -17.49 -3.50
CA THR A 170 -4.30 -18.22 -4.40
C THR A 170 -3.93 -17.40 -5.64
N ARG A 171 -4.90 -16.70 -6.24
CA ARG A 171 -4.67 -15.82 -7.39
C ARG A 171 -3.78 -14.63 -7.03
N LEU A 172 -3.98 -14.01 -5.87
CA LEU A 172 -3.09 -12.98 -5.36
C LEU A 172 -1.66 -13.48 -5.23
N GLY A 173 -1.45 -14.64 -4.58
CA GLY A 173 -0.11 -15.23 -4.44
C GLY A 173 0.56 -15.52 -5.79
N ALA A 174 -0.20 -16.05 -6.76
CA ALA A 174 0.31 -16.30 -8.11
C ALA A 174 0.69 -15.01 -8.86
N ALA A 175 -0.12 -13.95 -8.73
CA ALA A 175 0.16 -12.64 -9.31
C ALA A 175 1.44 -12.03 -8.72
N ILE A 176 1.61 -12.08 -7.39
CA ILE A 176 2.81 -11.59 -6.71
C ILE A 176 4.04 -12.35 -7.20
N TRP A 177 3.97 -13.68 -7.24
CA TRP A 177 5.07 -14.52 -7.73
C TRP A 177 5.44 -14.18 -9.17
N LEU A 178 4.45 -14.05 -10.05
CA LEU A 178 4.69 -13.73 -11.47
C LEU A 178 5.37 -12.37 -11.62
N CYS A 179 4.77 -11.33 -11.03
CA CYS A 179 5.15 -9.95 -11.30
C CYS A 179 6.39 -9.48 -10.52
N SER A 180 6.72 -10.15 -9.40
CA SER A 180 8.00 -9.92 -8.69
C SER A 180 9.21 -10.51 -9.42
N LYS A 181 9.01 -11.53 -10.27
CA LYS A 181 10.08 -12.19 -11.04
C LYS A 181 10.42 -11.49 -12.35
N SER A 182 9.48 -10.78 -12.94
CA SER A 182 9.68 -10.03 -14.20
C SER A 182 10.61 -8.81 -14.10
N VAL A 183 11.07 -8.46 -12.88
CA VAL A 183 11.93 -7.29 -12.62
C VAL A 183 13.37 -7.69 -12.21
N GLN A 184 13.70 -8.99 -12.24
CA GLN A 184 15.07 -9.49 -11.99
C GLN A 184 15.93 -9.52 -13.25
#